data_AF-A0A521WPF9-F1
#
_entry.id   AF-A0A521WPF9-F1
#
_cell.length_a   1.000
_cell.length_b   1.000
_cell.length_c   1.000
_cell.angle_alpha   90.00
_cell.angle_beta   90.00
_cell.angle_gamma   90.00
#
_symmetry.space_group_name_H-M   'P 1'
#
loop_
_entity.id
_entity.type
_entity.pdbx_description
1 polymer ?
#
loop_
_entity_poly.entity_id
_entity_poly.type
_entity_poly.pdbx_seq_one_letter_code
_entity_poly.pdbx_strand_id
1 'polypeptide(L)'
;MIKLLLMFFSVVLLIPLSIKPQQSFKNYAKKGDPIQLSKIKVIGAYLIKADEPVHLVEVQITDCKGMFDPIAFTQEDESLPQENWQVAYMEHIINAEGTKILADDFTATEKPELWKGNVRMVFFMHYLNLEKTLRTPFGECPIPKATKLPARLKMVKYEPPY
;
A
#
# COMPACT_ATOMS: atom_id res chain seq x y z
N MET A 1 48.54 35.16 32.53
CA MET A 1 48.67 33.80 33.10
C MET A 1 47.45 33.00 32.72
N ILE A 2 47.68 31.77 32.25
CA ILE A 2 46.86 30.94 31.36
C ILE A 2 45.50 30.52 31.98
N LYS A 3 44.40 30.66 31.22
CA LYS A 3 43.13 29.96 31.50
C LYS A 3 42.60 29.28 30.22
N LEU A 4 42.91 27.98 30.19
CA LEU A 4 42.23 26.82 29.60
C LEU A 4 41.18 27.05 28.49
N LEU A 5 41.57 26.62 27.28
CA LEU A 5 40.71 26.39 26.12
C LEU A 5 40.01 25.02 26.28
N LEU A 6 38.68 24.98 26.32
CA LEU A 6 37.89 23.75 26.25
C LEU A 6 37.20 23.71 24.88
N MET A 7 37.78 22.95 23.96
CA MET A 7 37.16 22.57 22.68
C MET A 7 36.12 21.48 22.94
N PHE A 8 34.85 21.78 22.66
CA PHE A 8 33.82 20.74 22.50
C PHE A 8 33.89 20.18 21.08
N PHE A 9 34.45 18.98 20.94
CA PHE A 9 34.27 18.14 19.75
C PHE A 9 32.89 17.47 19.83
N SER A 10 31.92 17.96 19.06
CA SER A 10 30.72 17.18 18.76
C SER A 10 31.08 16.07 17.77
N VAL A 11 31.16 14.85 18.28
CA VAL A 11 31.25 13.63 17.46
C VAL A 11 29.87 13.43 16.79
N VAL A 12 29.77 13.79 15.52
CA VAL A 12 28.66 13.36 14.67
C VAL A 12 28.89 11.89 14.34
N LEU A 13 28.15 11.01 15.01
CA LEU A 13 28.13 9.58 14.70
C LEU A 13 27.38 9.40 13.37
N LEU A 14 28.12 9.35 12.26
CA LEU A 14 27.61 8.88 10.97
C LEU A 14 27.30 7.39 11.10
N ILE A 15 26.04 7.04 11.34
CA ILE A 15 25.54 5.68 11.15
C ILE A 15 25.32 5.50 9.65
N PRO A 16 26.04 4.59 8.97
CA PRO A 16 25.69 4.25 7.61
C PRO A 16 24.35 3.52 7.61
N LEU A 17 23.30 4.17 7.12
CA LEU A 17 22.06 3.52 6.70
C LEU A 17 22.42 2.53 5.59
N SER A 18 22.65 1.28 5.97
CA SER A 18 22.74 0.15 5.05
C SER A 18 21.35 -0.10 4.49
N ILE A 19 21.02 0.61 3.42
CA ILE A 19 19.87 0.29 2.58
C ILE A 19 20.23 -1.03 1.89
N LYS A 20 19.71 -2.14 2.43
CA LYS A 20 19.78 -3.43 1.74
C LYS A 20 19.00 -3.27 0.43
N PRO A 21 19.58 -3.61 -0.73
CA PRO A 21 18.86 -3.53 -1.99
C PRO A 21 17.59 -4.40 -1.91
N GLN A 22 16.45 -3.82 -2.27
CA GLN A 22 15.18 -4.52 -2.44
C GLN A 22 15.44 -5.78 -3.27
N GLN A 23 15.21 -6.94 -2.65
CA GLN A 23 15.32 -8.22 -3.32
C GLN A 23 14.29 -8.26 -4.44
N SER A 24 14.76 -8.14 -5.69
CA SER A 24 13.95 -8.33 -6.88
C SER A 24 13.34 -9.74 -6.84
N PHE A 25 12.04 -9.83 -6.59
CA PHE A 25 11.29 -11.09 -6.59
C PHE A 25 11.12 -11.62 -8.03
N LYS A 26 12.20 -12.14 -8.62
CA LYS A 26 12.11 -12.91 -9.87
C LYS A 26 11.70 -14.35 -9.57
N ASN A 27 10.41 -14.56 -9.33
CA ASN A 27 9.83 -15.91 -9.40
C ASN A 27 9.66 -16.30 -10.87
N TYR A 28 10.64 -17.04 -11.41
CA TYR A 28 10.54 -17.65 -12.74
C TYR A 28 9.57 -18.83 -12.68
N ALA A 29 8.40 -18.69 -13.32
CA ALA A 29 7.51 -19.80 -13.60
C ALA A 29 8.24 -20.88 -14.44
N LYS A 30 7.99 -22.16 -14.16
CA LYS A 30 8.49 -23.26 -15.00
C LYS A 30 7.89 -23.14 -16.40
N LYS A 31 8.74 -23.26 -17.42
CA LYS A 31 8.36 -23.20 -18.84
C LYS A 31 7.34 -24.31 -19.15
N GLY A 32 6.07 -23.94 -19.36
CA GLY A 32 5.02 -24.85 -19.83
C GLY A 32 3.76 -24.91 -18.97
N ASP A 33 3.79 -24.41 -17.73
CA ASP A 33 2.56 -24.26 -16.95
C ASP A 33 1.78 -23.05 -17.47
N PRO A 34 0.47 -23.14 -17.72
CA PRO A 34 -0.34 -21.97 -18.02
C PRO A 34 -0.16 -20.98 -16.87
N ILE A 35 0.31 -19.76 -17.19
CA ILE A 35 0.51 -18.71 -16.20
C ILE A 35 -0.88 -18.30 -15.71
N GLN A 36 -1.33 -18.90 -14.61
CA GLN A 36 -2.52 -18.45 -13.91
C GLN A 36 -2.15 -17.15 -13.19
N LEU A 37 -2.39 -16.04 -13.88
CA LEU A 37 -2.20 -14.69 -13.35
C LEU A 37 -3.20 -14.43 -12.23
N SER A 38 -2.73 -13.81 -11.15
CA SER A 38 -3.63 -13.29 -10.11
C SER A 38 -4.60 -12.31 -10.76
N LYS A 39 -5.87 -12.33 -10.34
CA LYS A 39 -6.88 -11.38 -10.82
C LYS A 39 -7.21 -10.40 -9.73
N ILE A 40 -7.51 -9.17 -10.11
CA ILE A 40 -7.88 -8.12 -9.17
C ILE A 40 -9.23 -7.52 -9.50
N LYS A 41 -9.97 -7.13 -8.46
CA LYS A 41 -11.20 -6.34 -8.54
C LYS A 41 -11.21 -5.29 -7.44
N VAL A 42 -11.49 -4.04 -7.79
CA VAL A 42 -11.91 -3.04 -6.80
C VAL A 42 -13.37 -3.33 -6.41
N ILE A 43 -13.58 -3.67 -5.14
CA ILE A 43 -14.89 -3.98 -4.56
C ILE A 43 -15.68 -2.70 -4.30
N GLY A 44 -15.00 -1.67 -3.80
CA GLY A 44 -15.61 -0.40 -3.47
C GLY A 44 -14.59 0.71 -3.29
N ALA A 45 -15.04 1.94 -3.52
CA ALA A 45 -14.40 3.16 -3.05
C ALA A 45 -15.38 3.84 -2.09
N TYR A 46 -14.92 4.17 -0.90
CA TYR A 46 -15.77 4.64 0.19
C TYR A 46 -15.34 6.00 0.68
N LEU A 47 -16.27 6.94 0.76
CA LEU A 47 -15.99 8.29 1.27
C LEU A 47 -15.59 8.24 2.74
N ILE A 48 -14.47 8.88 3.06
CA ILE A 48 -13.99 9.10 4.41
C ILE A 48 -14.18 10.58 4.75
N LYS A 49 -14.68 10.84 5.97
CA LYS A 49 -14.80 12.20 6.48
C LYS A 49 -13.43 12.64 7.01
N ALA A 50 -12.75 13.48 6.26
CA ALA A 50 -11.50 14.14 6.60
C ALA A 50 -11.54 15.59 6.13
N ASP A 51 -10.51 16.38 6.46
CA ASP A 51 -10.40 17.78 6.01
C ASP A 51 -10.11 17.89 4.50
N GLU A 52 -9.68 16.79 3.89
CA GLU A 52 -9.44 16.64 2.46
C GLU A 52 -10.24 15.46 1.86
N PRO A 53 -10.40 15.42 0.52
CA PRO A 53 -11.03 14.29 -0.16
C PRO A 53 -10.22 12.99 0.03
N VAL A 54 -10.78 12.06 0.82
CA VAL A 54 -10.16 10.75 1.08
C VAL A 54 -11.15 9.64 0.76
N HIS A 55 -10.66 8.61 0.09
CA HIS A 55 -11.39 7.37 -0.15
C HIS A 55 -10.68 6.20 0.53
N LEU A 56 -11.44 5.35 1.21
CA LEU A 56 -11.00 3.99 1.51
C LEU A 56 -11.32 3.13 0.28
N VAL A 57 -10.30 2.55 -0.32
CA VAL A 57 -10.42 1.62 -1.45
C VAL A 57 -10.36 0.21 -0.91
N GLU A 58 -11.26 -0.66 -1.35
CA GLU A 58 -11.27 -2.08 -1.02
C GLU A 58 -11.05 -2.90 -2.28
N VAL A 59 -10.08 -3.81 -2.22
CA VAL A 59 -9.71 -4.69 -3.33
C VAL A 59 -9.79 -6.16 -2.93
N GLN A 60 -10.12 -6.98 -3.91
CA GLN A 60 -10.02 -8.43 -3.84
C GLN A 60 -9.02 -8.89 -4.90
N ILE A 61 -7.98 -9.61 -4.47
CA ILE A 61 -7.06 -10.34 -5.32
C ILE A 61 -7.39 -11.82 -5.20
N THR A 62 -7.49 -12.52 -6.33
CA THR A 62 -7.71 -13.97 -6.37
C THR A 62 -6.50 -14.66 -6.98
N ASP A 63 -6.23 -15.90 -6.54
CA ASP A 63 -5.10 -16.71 -6.99
C ASP A 63 -3.72 -16.06 -6.77
N CYS A 64 -3.59 -15.20 -5.76
CA CYS A 64 -2.35 -14.51 -5.45
C CYS A 64 -1.24 -15.51 -5.10
N LYS A 65 -0.07 -15.36 -5.72
CA LYS A 65 1.05 -16.32 -5.58
C LYS A 65 2.03 -15.95 -4.48
N GLY A 66 1.93 -14.75 -3.92
CA GLY A 66 2.81 -14.26 -2.86
C GLY A 66 2.74 -12.75 -2.71
N MET A 67 3.69 -12.23 -1.93
CA MET A 67 3.79 -10.80 -1.63
C MET A 67 3.89 -9.96 -2.90
N PHE A 68 3.27 -8.79 -2.86
CA PHE A 68 3.35 -7.74 -3.86
C PHE A 68 3.55 -6.41 -3.14
N ASP A 69 4.04 -5.41 -3.86
CA ASP A 69 4.26 -4.08 -3.31
C ASP A 69 2.94 -3.29 -3.30
N PRO A 70 2.39 -2.90 -2.13
CA PRO A 70 1.20 -2.07 -2.07
C PRO A 70 1.39 -0.68 -2.67
N ILE A 71 2.62 -0.16 -2.73
CA ILE A 71 2.94 1.14 -3.34
C ILE A 71 2.63 1.13 -4.85
N ALA A 72 2.64 -0.04 -5.50
CA ALA A 72 2.26 -0.16 -6.90
C ALA A 72 0.74 -0.04 -7.14
N PHE A 73 -0.07 0.14 -6.08
CA PHE A 73 -1.44 0.64 -6.21
C PHE A 73 -1.39 2.16 -6.30
N THR A 74 -1.57 2.69 -7.51
CA THR A 74 -1.37 4.10 -7.81
C THR A 74 -2.39 4.60 -8.83
N GLN A 75 -2.55 5.91 -8.91
CA GLN A 75 -3.27 6.56 -9.99
C GLN A 75 -2.38 7.59 -10.66
N GLU A 76 -2.31 7.50 -11.99
CA GLU A 76 -1.52 8.41 -12.82
C GLU A 76 -2.05 9.84 -12.74
N ASP A 77 -1.15 10.75 -12.37
CA ASP A 77 -1.32 12.19 -12.50
C ASP A 77 -0.34 12.71 -13.56
N GLU A 78 -0.88 13.04 -14.73
CA GLU A 78 -0.10 13.52 -15.89
C GLU A 78 0.60 14.86 -15.63
N SER A 79 0.21 15.58 -14.58
CA SER A 79 0.85 16.83 -14.19
C SER A 79 2.08 16.63 -13.31
N LEU A 80 2.30 15.41 -12.81
CA LEU A 80 3.38 15.06 -11.90
C LEU A 80 4.30 13.98 -12.50
N PRO A 81 5.60 13.98 -12.15
CA PRO A 81 6.45 12.85 -12.48
C PRO A 81 6.00 11.60 -11.70
N GLN A 82 6.29 10.42 -12.24
CA GLN A 82 5.75 9.14 -11.74
C GLN A 82 6.06 8.88 -10.26
N GLU A 83 7.25 9.26 -9.80
CA GLU A 83 7.67 9.15 -8.41
C GLU A 83 6.83 9.97 -7.42
N ASN A 84 6.08 10.95 -7.93
CA ASN A 84 5.17 11.79 -7.15
C ASN A 84 3.70 11.41 -7.36
N TRP A 85 3.41 10.35 -8.11
CA TRP A 85 2.06 9.83 -8.18
C TRP A 85 1.63 9.33 -6.81
N GLN A 86 0.35 9.52 -6.52
CA GLN A 86 -0.21 9.05 -5.28
C GLN A 86 -0.25 7.53 -5.25
N VAL A 87 0.09 6.96 -4.10
CA VAL A 87 0.11 5.53 -3.85
C VAL A 87 -0.85 5.17 -2.71
N ALA A 88 -1.09 3.88 -2.51
CA ALA A 88 -1.83 3.40 -1.36
C ALA A 88 -1.22 3.90 -0.04
N TYR A 89 -2.09 4.17 0.93
CA TYR A 89 -1.71 4.65 2.25
C TYR A 89 -2.44 3.89 3.36
N MET A 90 -1.74 3.58 4.46
CA MET A 90 -2.22 2.80 5.61
C MET A 90 -2.93 1.50 5.17
N GLU A 91 -2.19 0.65 4.50
CA GLU A 91 -2.69 -0.60 3.93
C GLU A 91 -2.99 -1.63 5.02
N HIS A 92 -4.10 -2.34 4.84
CA HIS A 92 -4.50 -3.40 5.75
C HIS A 92 -4.97 -4.62 4.96
N ILE A 93 -4.44 -5.79 5.30
CA ILE A 93 -5.02 -7.07 4.89
C ILE A 93 -6.17 -7.39 5.84
N ILE A 94 -7.34 -7.67 5.28
CA ILE A 94 -8.56 -7.99 6.03
C ILE A 94 -9.05 -9.41 5.69
N ASN A 95 -9.87 -9.98 6.56
CA ASN A 95 -10.48 -11.29 6.30
C ASN A 95 -11.42 -11.26 5.07
N ALA A 96 -11.83 -12.45 4.60
CA ALA A 96 -12.65 -12.60 3.41
C ALA A 96 -14.00 -11.87 3.51
N GLU A 97 -14.56 -11.71 4.71
CA GLU A 97 -15.82 -10.98 4.95
C GLU A 97 -15.60 -9.46 5.07
N GLY A 98 -14.35 -9.03 5.21
CA GLY A 98 -13.95 -7.66 5.47
C GLY A 98 -14.58 -7.08 6.73
N THR A 99 -14.48 -7.83 7.82
CA THR A 99 -14.97 -7.50 9.17
C THR A 99 -13.85 -7.46 10.22
N LYS A 100 -12.64 -7.93 9.87
CA LYS A 100 -11.49 -8.02 10.76
C LYS A 100 -10.19 -7.68 10.02
N ILE A 101 -9.36 -6.85 10.64
CA ILE A 101 -7.96 -6.61 10.22
C ILE A 101 -7.12 -7.82 10.64
N LEU A 102 -6.38 -8.39 9.68
CA LEU A 102 -5.46 -9.50 9.89
C LEU A 102 -4.01 -9.00 10.10
N ALA A 103 -3.65 -7.95 9.39
CA ALA A 103 -2.36 -7.26 9.48
C ALA A 103 -2.45 -5.86 8.85
N ASP A 104 -1.70 -4.90 9.40
CA ASP A 104 -1.31 -3.65 8.72
C ASP A 104 -0.09 -3.91 7.80
N ASP A 105 0.38 -2.86 7.12
CA ASP A 105 1.53 -2.90 6.21
C ASP A 105 2.78 -3.50 6.88
N PHE A 106 3.12 -3.06 8.10
CA PHE A 106 4.28 -3.53 8.84
C PHE A 106 4.14 -5.00 9.22
N THR A 107 3.05 -5.36 9.89
CA THR A 107 2.80 -6.73 10.38
C THR A 107 2.64 -7.72 9.23
N ALA A 108 2.13 -7.28 8.07
CA ALA A 108 1.93 -8.15 6.92
C ALA A 108 3.26 -8.67 6.34
N THR A 109 4.36 -7.93 6.49
CA THR A 109 5.68 -8.38 6.03
C THR A 109 6.19 -9.61 6.77
N GLU A 110 5.75 -9.80 8.01
CA GLU A 110 6.12 -10.95 8.86
C GLU A 110 5.22 -12.17 8.63
N LYS A 111 4.16 -12.01 7.82
CA LYS A 111 3.09 -13.01 7.61
C LYS A 111 2.89 -13.33 6.12
N PRO A 112 3.87 -13.95 5.44
CA PRO A 112 3.83 -14.21 4.00
C PRO A 112 2.66 -15.08 3.54
N GLU A 113 2.04 -15.85 4.43
CA GLU A 113 0.84 -16.63 4.19
C GLU A 113 -0.40 -15.78 3.90
N LEU A 114 -0.48 -14.55 4.44
CA LEU A 114 -1.59 -13.62 4.21
C LEU A 114 -1.62 -13.07 2.77
N TRP A 115 -0.53 -13.23 2.02
CA TRP A 115 -0.38 -12.75 0.65
C TRP A 115 -0.66 -13.82 -0.40
N LYS A 116 -1.17 -14.99 -0.01
CA LYS A 116 -1.40 -16.13 -0.91
C LYS A 116 -2.88 -16.46 -1.04
N GLY A 117 -3.29 -16.95 -2.20
CA GLY A 117 -4.67 -17.32 -2.49
C GLY A 117 -5.57 -16.11 -2.67
N ASN A 118 -6.68 -16.05 -1.93
CA ASN A 118 -7.63 -14.96 -2.01
C ASN A 118 -7.31 -13.90 -0.95
N VAL A 119 -6.72 -12.79 -1.39
CA VAL A 119 -6.30 -11.69 -0.53
C VAL A 119 -7.33 -10.57 -0.64
N ARG A 120 -7.81 -10.09 0.52
CA ARG A 120 -8.66 -8.90 0.59
C ARG A 120 -7.90 -7.81 1.32
N MET A 121 -7.78 -6.66 0.69
CA MET A 121 -6.98 -5.55 1.20
C MET A 121 -7.77 -4.25 1.10
N VAL A 122 -7.50 -3.34 2.03
CA VAL A 122 -8.00 -1.97 2.00
C VAL A 122 -6.85 -1.01 2.21
N PHE A 123 -6.97 0.19 1.66
CA PHE A 123 -6.01 1.27 1.78
C PHE A 123 -6.70 2.60 1.48
N PHE A 124 -6.09 3.69 1.90
CA PHE A 124 -6.59 5.03 1.62
C PHE A 124 -5.93 5.62 0.38
N MET A 125 -6.69 6.45 -0.32
CA MET A 125 -6.24 7.28 -1.43
C MET A 125 -6.85 8.67 -1.24
N HIS A 126 -6.00 9.68 -1.17
CA HIS A 126 -6.37 11.08 -1.27
C HIS A 126 -6.79 11.44 -2.70
N TYR A 127 -7.59 12.48 -2.91
CA TYR A 127 -7.91 13.07 -4.23
C TYR A 127 -8.21 12.09 -5.39
N LEU A 128 -8.73 10.90 -5.08
CA LEU A 128 -8.88 9.80 -6.05
C LEU A 128 -9.85 10.18 -7.16
N ASN A 129 -9.41 10.13 -8.42
CA ASN A 129 -10.26 10.34 -9.57
C ASN A 129 -10.98 9.03 -9.92
N LEU A 130 -12.28 8.97 -9.62
CA LEU A 130 -13.12 7.79 -9.82
C LEU A 130 -13.44 7.48 -11.30
N GLU A 131 -13.16 8.42 -12.21
CA GLU A 131 -13.37 8.24 -13.65
C GLU A 131 -12.14 7.65 -14.36
N LYS A 132 -11.00 7.52 -13.65
CA LYS A 132 -9.78 6.88 -14.14
C LYS A 132 -9.63 5.48 -13.53
N THR A 133 -8.82 4.64 -14.19
CA THR A 133 -8.44 3.33 -13.65
C THR A 133 -7.46 3.49 -12.48
N LEU A 134 -7.43 2.49 -11.62
CA LEU A 134 -6.37 2.27 -10.64
C LEU A 134 -5.31 1.38 -11.29
N ARG A 135 -4.05 1.81 -11.30
CA ARG A 135 -2.92 0.95 -11.65
C ARG A 135 -2.60 0.06 -10.45
N THR A 136 -2.37 -1.22 -10.70
CA THR A 136 -2.10 -2.21 -9.66
C THR A 136 -0.97 -3.15 -10.08
N PRO A 137 -0.39 -3.94 -9.16
CA PRO A 137 0.57 -5.00 -9.52
C PRO A 137 0.04 -6.04 -10.52
N PHE A 138 -1.27 -6.10 -10.72
CA PHE A 138 -1.97 -7.09 -11.53
C PHE A 138 -2.63 -6.48 -12.78
N GLY A 139 -2.26 -5.25 -13.14
CA GLY A 139 -2.82 -4.50 -14.26
C GLY A 139 -3.76 -3.38 -13.83
N GLU A 140 -4.41 -2.75 -14.80
CA GLU A 140 -5.36 -1.67 -14.53
C GLU A 140 -6.72 -2.21 -14.11
N CYS A 141 -7.36 -1.54 -13.16
CA CYS A 141 -8.67 -1.91 -12.65
C CYS A 141 -9.60 -0.69 -12.61
N PRO A 142 -10.83 -0.77 -13.16
CA PRO A 142 -11.80 0.30 -13.02
C PRO A 142 -12.23 0.48 -11.57
N ILE A 143 -12.43 1.73 -11.16
CA ILE A 143 -12.88 2.09 -9.81
C ILE A 143 -14.40 2.24 -9.85
N PRO A 144 -15.17 1.60 -8.95
CA PRO A 144 -16.60 1.83 -8.87
C PRO A 144 -16.90 3.24 -8.35
N LYS A 145 -18.12 3.73 -8.61
CA LYS A 145 -18.60 4.99 -8.02
C LYS A 145 -18.48 4.95 -6.49
N ALA A 146 -18.10 6.08 -5.92
CA ALA A 146 -17.95 6.18 -4.47
C ALA A 146 -19.29 5.97 -3.76
N THR A 147 -19.23 5.30 -2.61
CA THR A 147 -20.38 5.05 -1.73
C THR A 147 -20.04 5.40 -0.29
N LYS A 148 -21.03 5.32 0.61
CA LYS A 148 -20.79 5.47 2.05
C LYS A 148 -19.99 4.29 2.58
N LEU A 149 -19.10 4.54 3.56
CA LEU A 149 -18.36 3.49 4.24
C LEU A 149 -19.31 2.46 4.88
N PRO A 150 -19.24 1.17 4.47
CA PRO A 150 -20.08 0.14 5.06
C PRO A 150 -19.71 -0.10 6.52
N ALA A 151 -20.71 -0.44 7.34
CA ALA A 151 -20.53 -0.60 8.79
C ALA A 151 -19.41 -1.60 9.14
N ARG A 152 -19.28 -2.68 8.37
CA ARG A 152 -18.25 -3.71 8.56
C ARG A 152 -16.81 -3.21 8.40
N LEU A 153 -16.59 -2.08 7.71
CA LEU A 153 -15.27 -1.49 7.47
C LEU A 153 -14.94 -0.35 8.45
N LYS A 154 -15.84 -0.01 9.39
CA LYS A 154 -15.61 1.08 10.37
C LYS A 154 -14.44 0.86 11.32
N MET A 155 -13.91 -0.36 11.41
CA MET A 155 -12.70 -0.67 12.18
C MET A 155 -11.43 -0.09 11.54
N VAL A 156 -11.45 0.17 10.24
CA VAL A 156 -10.32 0.78 9.52
C VAL A 156 -10.39 2.29 9.74
N LYS A 157 -9.43 2.82 10.50
CA LYS A 157 -9.37 4.24 10.85
C LYS A 157 -8.39 4.95 9.95
N TYR A 158 -8.80 6.13 9.49
CA TYR A 158 -7.92 7.03 8.76
C TYR A 158 -7.16 7.89 9.77
N GLU A 159 -5.85 8.02 9.56
CA GLU A 159 -5.00 8.99 10.23
C GLU A 159 -4.37 9.87 9.15
N PRO A 160 -4.42 11.20 9.24
CA PRO A 160 -3.82 12.05 8.23
C PRO A 160 -2.29 11.92 8.24
N PRO A 161 -1.62 12.04 7.07
CA PRO A 161 -0.17 12.17 7.03
C PRO A 161 0.26 13.43 7.80
N TYR A 162 1.32 13.32 8.60
CA TYR A 162 1.85 14.38 9.46
C TYR A 162 2.71 15.40 8.70
#